data_AF-A0A2G2DBZ3-F1
#
_entry.id   AF-A0A2G2DBZ3-F1
#
_cell.length_a   1.000
_cell.length_b   1.000
_cell.length_c   1.000
_cell.angle_alpha   90.00
_cell.angle_beta   90.00
_cell.angle_gamma   90.00
#
_symmetry.space_group_name_H-M   'P 1'
#
loop_
_entity.id
_entity.type
_entity.pdbx_description
1 polymer ?
#
loop_
_entity_poly.entity_id
_entity_poly.type
_entity_poly.pdbx_seq_one_letter_code
_entity_poly.pdbx_strand_id
1 'polypeptide(L)'
;MRLLHFFIFFCCSLPVFGQTVIDTIPTEKGTLIVYADRTWAYLEDINFTGILNERIHQSFQGDSNLNYVQPWNNEVCYTSQLKNDLSKLKDTVWLCVEDDINGGFVMPVDGIVTSSYGYRRGRRHNGTDIDLNTGDTVRAAWTGKVRYAKYNKSGFGNLVVIRHHNGLETFYAHNSKLLVAPNQMVQAGDPISLGGNTGHSYGSHLHFEVRFYDAPMDPAHIIDFKKKKLKDENLMVHAGLFRPGAKAGTTTAARTASSTATGARKYYKIRSGDTLGGIAQKNRTSVSRLCKLNGIRPTTVLRIGRNLRVR
;
A
#
# COMPACT_ATOMS: atom_id res chain seq x y z
N MET A 1 -42.81 45.36 -19.30
CA MET A 1 -41.72 45.28 -18.29
C MET A 1 -41.45 43.83 -17.96
N ARG A 2 -40.16 43.50 -17.82
CA ARG A 2 -39.54 42.17 -17.84
C ARG A 2 -39.88 41.32 -16.62
N LEU A 3 -39.90 39.99 -16.79
CA LEU A 3 -39.42 39.04 -15.77
C LEU A 3 -38.96 37.73 -16.44
N LEU A 4 -37.65 37.64 -16.66
CA LEU A 4 -36.94 36.43 -17.06
C LEU A 4 -36.34 35.83 -15.78
N HIS A 5 -36.84 34.68 -15.33
CA HIS A 5 -36.26 33.96 -14.18
C HIS A 5 -35.17 33.00 -14.68
N PHE A 6 -33.91 33.37 -14.47
CA PHE A 6 -32.77 32.45 -14.55
C PHE A 6 -32.63 31.74 -13.21
N PHE A 7 -32.89 30.42 -13.17
CA PHE A 7 -32.45 29.57 -12.08
C PHE A 7 -31.02 29.11 -12.35
N ILE A 8 -30.05 29.74 -11.68
CA ILE A 8 -28.66 29.27 -11.64
C ILE A 8 -28.62 28.11 -10.63
N PHE A 9 -28.44 26.89 -11.13
CA PHE A 9 -28.08 25.74 -10.31
C PHE A 9 -26.61 25.90 -9.86
N PHE A 10 -26.40 26.32 -8.62
CA PHE A 10 -25.08 26.30 -8.01
C PHE A 10 -24.75 24.84 -7.65
N CYS A 11 -23.78 24.27 -8.37
CA CYS A 11 -23.22 22.96 -8.07
C CYS A 11 -22.35 23.09 -6.80
N CYS A 12 -22.89 22.75 -5.63
CA CYS A 12 -22.11 22.69 -4.40
C CYS A 12 -21.16 21.49 -4.43
N SER A 13 -19.93 21.71 -4.90
CA SER A 13 -18.78 20.90 -4.51
C SER A 13 -18.52 21.15 -3.02
N LEU A 14 -18.72 20.15 -2.17
CA LEU A 14 -18.23 20.20 -0.79
C LEU A 14 -16.70 20.25 -0.83
N PRO A 15 -16.03 21.30 -0.32
CA PRO A 15 -14.61 21.28 -0.14
C PRO A 15 -14.31 20.30 1.00
N VAL A 16 -13.44 19.33 0.76
CA VAL A 16 -12.72 18.68 1.85
C VAL A 16 -11.84 19.77 2.44
N PHE A 17 -12.34 20.48 3.46
CA PHE A 17 -11.54 21.46 4.17
C PHE A 17 -10.44 20.71 4.90
N GLY A 18 -9.25 20.70 4.30
CA GLY A 18 -8.02 20.55 5.03
C GLY A 18 -8.00 21.58 6.16
N GLN A 19 -7.59 21.13 7.33
CA GLN A 19 -7.56 21.94 8.52
C GLN A 19 -6.76 23.22 8.27
N THR A 20 -7.35 24.40 8.51
CA THR A 20 -6.69 25.68 8.22
C THR A 20 -5.60 25.92 9.24
N VAL A 21 -4.36 25.99 8.76
CA VAL A 21 -3.21 26.43 9.56
C VAL A 21 -3.39 27.91 9.88
N ILE A 22 -3.35 28.25 11.16
CA ILE A 22 -3.40 29.63 11.64
C ILE A 22 -2.00 30.18 11.84
N ASP A 23 -1.06 29.36 12.32
CA ASP A 23 0.29 29.83 12.66
C ASP A 23 1.31 28.68 12.67
N THR A 24 2.59 29.06 12.65
CA THR A 24 3.74 28.18 12.87
C THR A 24 4.64 28.76 13.96
N ILE A 25 4.92 27.98 15.00
CA ILE A 25 5.71 28.40 16.15
C ILE A 25 7.02 27.59 16.16
N PRO A 26 8.20 28.21 16.00
CA PRO A 26 9.46 27.50 16.18
C PRO A 26 9.64 27.11 17.65
N THR A 27 10.02 25.86 17.91
CA THR A 27 10.31 25.35 19.26
C THR A 27 11.62 24.55 19.27
N GLU A 28 12.16 24.27 20.45
CA GLU A 28 13.33 23.37 20.61
C GLU A 28 13.08 21.94 20.10
N LYS A 29 11.83 21.55 19.88
CA LYS A 29 11.44 20.23 19.38
C LYS A 29 11.05 20.24 17.91
N GLY A 30 11.06 21.39 17.25
CA GLY A 30 10.56 21.52 15.88
C GLY A 30 9.61 22.67 15.65
N THR A 31 9.14 22.78 14.41
CA THR A 31 8.12 23.77 14.03
C THR A 31 6.73 23.24 14.38
N LEU A 32 6.06 23.89 15.33
CA LEU A 32 4.69 23.57 15.72
C LEU A 32 3.71 24.27 14.78
N ILE A 33 2.86 23.53 14.09
CA ILE A 33 1.72 24.04 13.33
C ILE A 33 0.52 24.16 14.28
N VAL A 34 -0.11 25.33 14.30
CA VAL A 34 -1.36 25.56 15.05
C VAL A 34 -2.52 25.66 14.08
N TYR A 35 -3.58 24.92 14.36
CA TYR A 35 -4.78 24.85 13.53
C TYR A 35 -5.94 25.66 14.09
N ALA A 36 -6.91 25.99 13.22
CA ALA A 36 -8.04 26.83 13.57
C ALA A 36 -9.00 26.27 14.63
N ASP A 37 -9.02 24.95 14.80
CA ASP A 37 -9.77 24.27 15.86
C ASP A 37 -8.99 24.16 17.18
N ARG A 38 -7.86 24.87 17.29
CA ARG A 38 -6.95 24.88 18.45
C ARG A 38 -6.24 23.56 18.70
N THR A 39 -6.22 22.67 17.71
CA THR A 39 -5.28 21.55 17.72
C THR A 39 -3.94 21.99 17.13
N TRP A 40 -2.93 21.15 17.27
CA TRP A 40 -1.58 21.44 16.81
C TRP A 40 -0.89 20.15 16.38
N ALA A 41 0.13 20.27 15.54
CA ALA A 41 1.02 19.18 15.15
C ALA A 41 2.44 19.70 14.94
N TYR A 42 3.47 18.90 15.16
CA TYR A 42 4.82 19.26 14.71
C TYR A 42 4.93 19.00 13.20
N LEU A 43 5.42 20.00 12.46
CA LEU A 43 5.79 19.89 11.04
C LEU A 43 7.05 19.04 10.88
N GLU A 44 8.02 19.26 11.76
CA GLU A 44 9.30 18.56 11.82
C GLU A 44 9.62 18.33 13.30
N ASP A 45 9.40 17.14 13.84
CA ASP A 45 9.91 16.83 15.19
C ASP A 45 11.38 16.41 15.07
N ILE A 46 12.29 17.37 15.30
CA ILE A 46 13.74 17.17 15.13
C ILE A 46 14.33 16.15 16.10
N ASN A 47 13.61 15.81 17.17
CA ASN A 47 14.01 14.81 18.15
C ASN A 47 13.25 13.49 17.98
N PHE A 48 12.42 13.36 16.95
CA PHE A 48 11.70 12.13 16.69
C PHE A 48 12.68 11.03 16.27
N THR A 49 12.93 10.10 17.17
CA THR A 49 13.86 8.98 16.99
C THR A 49 13.33 7.88 16.06
N GLY A 50 12.21 8.11 15.36
CA GLY A 50 11.50 7.08 14.60
C GLY A 50 10.62 6.17 15.46
N ILE A 51 10.57 6.37 16.78
CA ILE A 51 9.83 5.52 17.72
C ILE A 51 8.52 6.19 18.10
N LEU A 52 7.44 5.83 17.40
CA LEU A 52 6.08 6.34 17.71
C LEU A 52 5.53 5.83 19.03
N ASN A 53 5.97 4.65 19.49
CA ASN A 53 5.49 4.01 20.71
C ASN A 53 6.60 3.19 21.35
N GLU A 54 7.18 3.70 22.43
CA GLU A 54 8.31 3.08 23.13
C GLU A 54 7.99 1.67 23.62
N ARG A 55 6.77 1.44 24.14
CA ARG A 55 6.35 0.12 24.62
C ARG A 55 6.31 -0.91 23.50
N ILE A 56 5.75 -0.55 22.34
CA ILE A 56 5.71 -1.43 21.16
C ILE A 56 7.13 -1.65 20.64
N HIS A 57 7.94 -0.60 20.57
CA HIS A 57 9.32 -0.68 20.13
C HIS A 57 10.16 -1.60 21.01
N GLN A 58 10.07 -1.46 22.33
CA GLN A 58 10.72 -2.35 23.29
C GLN A 58 10.21 -3.80 23.18
N SER A 59 8.91 -4.00 22.94
CA SER A 59 8.35 -5.32 22.68
C SER A 59 8.89 -5.94 21.40
N PHE A 60 9.13 -5.16 20.35
CA PHE A 60 9.73 -5.61 19.10
C PHE A 60 11.22 -5.93 19.26
N GLN A 61 11.97 -5.06 19.93
CA GLN A 61 13.39 -5.28 20.23
C GLN A 61 13.61 -6.49 21.14
N GLY A 62 12.69 -6.74 22.07
CA GLY A 62 12.72 -7.89 22.97
C GLY A 62 12.21 -9.20 22.39
N ASP A 63 11.54 -9.19 21.22
CA ASP A 63 11.04 -10.41 20.58
C ASP A 63 12.16 -11.12 19.80
N SER A 64 12.87 -12.00 20.48
CA SER A 64 13.89 -12.88 19.90
C SER A 64 13.33 -13.93 18.93
N ASN A 65 12.01 -14.00 18.72
CA ASN A 65 11.41 -14.88 17.71
C ASN A 65 11.33 -14.23 16.32
N LEU A 66 11.55 -12.92 16.20
CA LEU A 66 11.68 -12.23 14.91
C LEU A 66 13.10 -12.46 14.34
N ASN A 67 13.47 -13.73 14.13
CA ASN A 67 14.73 -14.14 13.53
C ASN A 67 14.74 -13.94 12.00
N TYR A 68 14.38 -12.74 11.55
CA TYR A 68 14.48 -12.41 10.13
C TYR A 68 15.95 -12.23 9.74
N VAL A 69 16.37 -12.98 8.72
CA VAL A 69 17.75 -12.96 8.23
C VAL A 69 17.79 -12.11 6.97
N GLN A 70 18.59 -11.04 6.96
CA GLN A 70 18.77 -10.19 5.76
C GLN A 70 20.17 -9.54 5.71
N PRO A 71 21.24 -10.35 5.81
CA PRO A 71 22.60 -9.83 5.82
C PRO A 71 22.92 -9.10 4.52
N TRP A 72 23.85 -8.14 4.58
CA TRP A 72 24.39 -7.54 3.38
C TRP A 72 25.31 -8.54 2.67
N ASN A 73 24.96 -8.95 1.45
CA ASN A 73 25.74 -9.88 0.66
C ASN A 73 25.51 -9.57 -0.82
N ASN A 74 26.57 -9.43 -1.61
CA ASN A 74 26.48 -9.02 -3.02
C ASN A 74 26.46 -10.20 -4.00
N GLU A 75 26.59 -11.43 -3.50
CA GLU A 75 26.78 -12.64 -4.28
C GLU A 75 25.50 -13.47 -4.45
N VAL A 76 24.60 -13.41 -3.47
CA VAL A 76 23.36 -14.18 -3.50
C VAL A 76 22.17 -13.33 -3.91
N CYS A 77 21.19 -13.91 -4.61
CA CYS A 77 19.96 -13.19 -4.98
C CYS A 77 19.07 -12.95 -3.76
N TYR A 78 18.93 -13.94 -2.88
CA TYR A 78 18.13 -13.88 -1.65
C TYR A 78 19.04 -14.08 -0.45
N THR A 79 19.18 -13.03 0.37
CA THR A 79 20.12 -13.02 1.51
C THR A 79 19.61 -13.82 2.70
N SER A 80 18.30 -13.96 2.81
CA SER A 80 17.60 -14.82 3.78
C SER A 80 17.57 -16.30 3.39
N GLN A 81 18.02 -16.64 2.17
CA GLN A 81 17.77 -17.95 1.56
C GLN A 81 16.27 -18.34 1.53
N LEU A 82 15.38 -17.34 1.41
CA LEU A 82 13.93 -17.50 1.44
C LEU A 82 13.38 -18.08 2.76
N LYS A 83 14.12 -17.93 3.86
CA LYS A 83 13.70 -18.44 5.19
C LYS A 83 12.73 -17.51 5.91
N ASN A 84 12.65 -16.24 5.50
CA ASN A 84 11.75 -15.26 6.10
C ASN A 84 10.30 -15.56 5.69
N ASP A 85 9.49 -15.99 6.66
CA ASP A 85 8.06 -16.24 6.45
C ASP A 85 7.24 -15.03 6.94
N LEU A 86 6.98 -14.10 6.02
CA LEU A 86 6.20 -12.90 6.33
C LEU A 86 4.70 -13.14 6.47
N SER A 87 4.21 -14.35 6.16
CA SER A 87 2.80 -14.70 6.45
C SER A 87 2.54 -14.81 7.95
N LYS A 88 3.60 -14.94 8.76
CA LYS A 88 3.59 -15.01 10.23
C LYS A 88 3.73 -13.65 10.91
N LEU A 89 3.79 -12.55 10.17
CA LEU A 89 3.78 -11.21 10.76
C LEU A 89 2.53 -11.05 11.65
N LYS A 90 2.75 -10.79 12.94
CA LYS A 90 1.67 -10.58 13.93
C LYS A 90 1.22 -9.12 14.00
N ASP A 91 2.11 -8.21 13.63
CA ASP A 91 1.89 -6.77 13.70
C ASP A 91 1.96 -6.12 12.31
N THR A 92 1.63 -4.84 12.25
CA THR A 92 1.78 -3.97 11.08
C THR A 92 2.99 -3.06 11.28
N VAL A 93 3.92 -3.10 10.33
CA VAL A 93 5.07 -2.20 10.29
C VAL A 93 4.72 -1.02 9.39
N TRP A 94 4.87 0.19 9.89
CA TRP A 94 4.77 1.40 9.08
C TRP A 94 6.12 1.68 8.42
N LEU A 95 6.12 1.93 7.11
CA LEU A 95 7.28 2.36 6.33
C LEU A 95 6.94 3.64 5.57
N CYS A 96 7.84 4.62 5.61
CA CYS A 96 7.81 5.77 4.71
C CYS A 96 8.36 5.35 3.34
N VAL A 97 7.58 5.51 2.28
CA VAL A 97 7.94 5.15 0.90
C VAL A 97 8.17 6.36 0.00
N GLU A 98 7.70 7.54 0.40
CA GLU A 98 8.20 8.81 -0.16
C GLU A 98 9.34 9.30 0.75
N ASP A 99 10.40 9.83 0.16
CA ASP A 99 11.57 10.32 0.90
C ASP A 99 12.04 11.62 0.27
N ASP A 100 11.44 12.72 0.72
CA ASP A 100 11.72 14.07 0.22
C ASP A 100 13.19 14.46 0.44
N ILE A 101 13.85 13.88 1.45
CA ILE A 101 15.26 14.14 1.76
C ILE A 101 16.16 13.49 0.70
N ASN A 102 15.79 12.32 0.21
CA ASN A 102 16.58 11.52 -0.73
C ASN A 102 16.05 11.53 -2.18
N GLY A 103 15.24 12.51 -2.57
CA GLY A 103 14.84 12.72 -3.98
C GLY A 103 13.58 11.96 -4.42
N GLY A 104 12.83 11.40 -3.48
CA GLY A 104 11.50 10.85 -3.71
C GLY A 104 11.42 9.63 -4.62
N PHE A 105 10.20 9.31 -5.06
CA PHE A 105 9.94 8.21 -6.01
C PHE A 105 10.07 8.65 -7.48
N VAL A 106 10.74 7.82 -8.28
CA VAL A 106 10.79 7.94 -9.74
C VAL A 106 10.28 6.66 -10.40
N MET A 107 9.45 6.79 -11.43
CA MET A 107 9.01 5.63 -12.20
C MET A 107 10.22 5.00 -12.93
N PRO A 108 10.48 3.68 -12.78
CA PRO A 108 11.72 3.08 -13.29
C PRO A 108 11.82 3.05 -14.81
N VAL A 109 10.69 3.01 -15.52
CA VAL A 109 10.58 3.13 -16.98
C VAL A 109 9.26 3.81 -17.37
N ASP A 110 9.26 4.50 -18.49
CA ASP A 110 8.05 5.07 -19.08
C ASP A 110 7.33 4.02 -19.95
N GLY A 111 6.72 3.04 -19.29
CA GLY A 111 5.98 1.96 -19.95
C GLY A 111 4.65 1.65 -19.28
N ILE A 112 3.79 0.93 -19.99
CA ILE A 112 2.53 0.43 -19.45
C ILE A 112 2.73 -0.92 -18.77
N VAL A 113 1.94 -1.23 -17.75
CA VAL A 113 1.92 -2.57 -17.17
C VAL A 113 1.34 -3.55 -18.18
N THR A 114 2.16 -4.47 -18.68
CA THR A 114 1.74 -5.55 -19.59
C THR A 114 1.29 -6.77 -18.81
N SER A 115 1.76 -6.92 -17.57
CA SER A 115 1.17 -7.86 -16.65
C SER A 115 1.47 -7.60 -15.17
N SER A 116 0.48 -7.87 -14.31
CA SER A 116 0.54 -7.57 -12.87
C SER A 116 1.06 -8.72 -12.01
N TYR A 117 1.47 -8.40 -10.78
CA TYR A 117 1.76 -9.37 -9.72
C TYR A 117 0.64 -10.38 -9.49
N GLY A 118 0.99 -11.61 -9.11
CA GLY A 118 0.06 -12.66 -8.69
C GLY A 118 0.05 -13.89 -9.59
N TYR A 119 -0.97 -14.74 -9.42
CA TYR A 119 -1.07 -16.01 -10.15
C TYR A 119 -1.61 -15.82 -11.57
N ARG A 120 -0.92 -16.41 -12.55
CA ARG A 120 -1.33 -16.46 -13.96
C ARG A 120 -1.22 -17.90 -14.45
N ARG A 121 -2.34 -18.51 -14.87
CA ARG A 121 -2.37 -19.89 -15.40
C ARG A 121 -1.60 -20.91 -14.53
N GLY A 122 -1.74 -20.81 -13.20
CA GLY A 122 -1.08 -21.67 -12.23
C GLY A 122 0.38 -21.32 -11.90
N ARG A 123 1.02 -20.38 -12.61
CA ARG A 123 2.36 -19.87 -12.28
C ARG A 123 2.26 -18.57 -11.48
N ARG A 124 3.09 -18.45 -10.44
CA ARG A 124 3.15 -17.25 -9.60
C ARG A 124 4.11 -16.23 -10.22
N HIS A 125 3.63 -15.02 -10.44
CA HIS A 125 4.41 -13.87 -10.85
C HIS A 125 4.72 -13.00 -9.64
N ASN A 126 6.00 -12.85 -9.29
CA ASN A 126 6.44 -12.18 -8.06
C ASN A 126 6.67 -10.67 -8.24
N GLY A 127 6.50 -10.14 -9.45
CA GLY A 127 6.70 -8.73 -9.78
C GLY A 127 5.58 -8.16 -10.64
N THR A 128 5.84 -7.03 -11.27
CA THR A 128 5.01 -6.42 -12.32
C THR A 128 5.86 -6.24 -13.57
N ASP A 129 5.32 -6.66 -14.71
CA ASP A 129 5.97 -6.54 -16.01
C ASP A 129 5.53 -5.23 -16.64
N ILE A 130 6.50 -4.41 -17.02
CA ILE A 130 6.31 -3.08 -17.59
C ILE A 130 6.93 -3.06 -18.99
N ASP A 131 6.15 -2.58 -19.95
CA ASP A 131 6.58 -2.49 -21.34
C ASP A 131 7.85 -1.64 -21.50
N LEU A 132 8.77 -2.08 -22.34
CA LEU A 132 9.92 -1.30 -22.78
C LEU A 132 10.56 -1.91 -24.03
N ASN A 133 11.30 -1.09 -24.77
CA ASN A 133 12.16 -1.56 -25.85
C ASN A 133 13.54 -1.94 -25.32
N THR A 134 14.15 -2.91 -25.98
CA THR A 134 15.52 -3.30 -25.64
C THR A 134 16.46 -2.13 -25.91
N GLY A 135 17.19 -1.71 -24.88
CA GLY A 135 18.04 -0.52 -24.91
C GLY A 135 17.44 0.69 -24.21
N ASP A 136 16.15 0.70 -23.87
CA ASP A 136 15.54 1.79 -23.10
C ASP A 136 16.21 1.90 -21.72
N THR A 137 16.35 3.11 -21.20
CA THR A 137 16.98 3.32 -19.90
C THR A 137 16.05 2.88 -18.77
N VAL A 138 16.53 1.99 -17.91
CA VAL A 138 15.89 1.63 -16.64
C VAL A 138 16.55 2.44 -15.53
N ARG A 139 15.72 3.05 -14.69
CA ARG A 139 16.12 3.95 -13.60
C ARG A 139 15.84 3.37 -12.23
N ALA A 140 16.63 3.78 -11.24
CA ALA A 140 16.37 3.46 -9.84
C ALA A 140 15.03 4.10 -9.39
N ALA A 141 14.12 3.31 -8.84
CA ALA A 141 12.82 3.80 -8.40
C ALA A 141 12.89 4.66 -7.14
N TRP A 142 13.86 4.35 -6.27
CA TRP A 142 14.17 5.08 -5.04
C TRP A 142 15.68 5.13 -4.83
N THR A 143 16.14 6.12 -4.08
CA THR A 143 17.52 6.21 -3.62
C THR A 143 17.90 5.00 -2.76
N GLY A 144 19.12 4.51 -2.93
CA GLY A 144 19.60 3.38 -2.16
C GLY A 144 20.99 2.92 -2.55
N LYS A 145 21.35 1.74 -2.05
CA LYS A 145 22.64 1.09 -2.33
C LYS A 145 22.42 -0.15 -3.15
N VAL A 146 23.13 -0.26 -4.28
CA VAL A 146 23.11 -1.44 -5.14
C VAL A 146 23.68 -2.62 -4.34
N ARG A 147 22.85 -3.62 -4.07
CA ARG A 147 23.28 -4.84 -3.39
C ARG A 147 23.77 -5.88 -4.39
N TYR A 148 23.07 -6.04 -5.51
CA TYR A 148 23.36 -7.07 -6.51
C TYR A 148 23.29 -6.46 -7.90
N ALA A 149 24.31 -6.69 -8.72
CA ALA A 149 24.32 -6.26 -10.12
C ALA A 149 25.16 -7.26 -10.93
N LYS A 150 24.52 -8.34 -11.40
CA LYS A 150 25.16 -9.38 -12.23
C LYS A 150 24.11 -10.23 -12.96
N TYR A 151 24.58 -11.12 -13.83
CA TYR A 151 23.72 -12.10 -14.48
C TYR A 151 23.25 -13.18 -13.50
N ASN A 152 21.93 -13.31 -13.35
CA ASN A 152 21.26 -14.28 -12.52
C ASN A 152 20.72 -15.46 -13.35
N LYS A 153 21.19 -16.67 -13.04
CA LYS A 153 20.82 -17.91 -13.74
C LYS A 153 19.45 -18.49 -13.33
N SER A 154 18.81 -17.94 -12.30
CA SER A 154 17.53 -18.42 -11.77
C SER A 154 16.30 -17.85 -12.50
N GLY A 155 16.52 -17.17 -13.63
CA GLY A 155 15.45 -16.67 -14.51
C GLY A 155 15.44 -15.15 -14.68
N PHE A 156 16.06 -14.38 -13.79
CA PHE A 156 16.04 -12.90 -13.91
C PHE A 156 16.95 -12.36 -15.01
N GLY A 157 17.93 -13.13 -15.51
CA GLY A 157 18.90 -12.61 -16.46
C GLY A 157 19.79 -11.53 -15.81
N ASN A 158 20.12 -10.46 -16.52
CA ASN A 158 20.84 -9.35 -15.90
C ASN A 158 19.94 -8.64 -14.88
N LEU A 159 20.31 -8.75 -13.61
CA LEU A 159 19.52 -8.29 -12.48
C LEU A 159 20.28 -7.21 -11.72
N VAL A 160 19.58 -6.10 -11.45
CA VAL A 160 19.98 -5.13 -10.42
C VAL A 160 19.05 -5.30 -9.22
N VAL A 161 19.61 -5.33 -8.01
CA VAL A 161 18.88 -5.24 -6.75
C VAL A 161 19.40 -4.05 -5.97
N ILE A 162 18.51 -3.14 -5.60
CA ILE A 162 18.82 -1.95 -4.80
C ILE A 162 18.13 -2.10 -3.46
N ARG A 163 18.87 -1.87 -2.36
CA ARG A 163 18.31 -1.77 -1.01
C ARG A 163 18.16 -0.32 -0.61
N HIS A 164 16.99 0.04 -0.12
CA HIS A 164 16.61 1.41 0.23
C HIS A 164 16.68 1.64 1.75
N HIS A 165 16.69 2.91 2.16
CA HIS A 165 16.83 3.30 3.57
C HIS A 165 15.68 2.80 4.46
N ASN A 166 14.47 2.67 3.89
CA ASN A 166 13.30 2.11 4.57
C ASN A 166 13.29 0.57 4.66
N GLY A 167 14.36 -0.10 4.22
CA GLY A 167 14.49 -1.55 4.29
C GLY A 167 13.81 -2.33 3.15
N LEU A 168 13.16 -1.65 2.20
CA LEU A 168 12.68 -2.29 0.97
C LEU A 168 13.85 -2.61 0.04
N GLU A 169 13.69 -3.66 -0.76
CA GLU A 169 14.53 -3.93 -1.92
C GLU A 169 13.71 -3.86 -3.20
N THR A 170 14.27 -3.27 -4.25
CA THR A 170 13.72 -3.29 -5.60
C THR A 170 14.57 -4.14 -6.53
N PHE A 171 13.91 -4.96 -7.35
CA PHE A 171 14.55 -5.84 -8.32
C PHE A 171 14.20 -5.34 -9.73
N TYR A 172 15.22 -5.23 -10.57
CA TYR A 172 15.10 -4.81 -11.97
C TYR A 172 15.72 -5.90 -12.83
N ALA A 173 14.90 -6.69 -13.51
CA ALA A 173 15.33 -7.89 -14.22
C ALA A 173 15.15 -7.80 -15.73
N HIS A 174 15.64 -8.83 -16.43
CA HIS A 174 15.63 -9.02 -17.88
C HIS A 174 16.43 -7.98 -18.68
N ASN A 175 17.27 -7.18 -18.01
CA ASN A 175 18.04 -6.11 -18.64
C ASN A 175 18.98 -6.63 -19.74
N SER A 176 19.26 -5.82 -20.74
CA SER A 176 20.27 -6.11 -21.76
C SER A 176 21.69 -5.77 -21.27
N LYS A 177 21.83 -4.71 -20.46
CA LYS A 177 23.11 -4.23 -19.94
C LYS A 177 22.95 -3.65 -18.54
N LEU A 178 23.94 -3.86 -17.67
CA LEU A 178 24.02 -3.24 -16.34
C LEU A 178 24.92 -1.99 -16.42
N LEU A 179 24.51 -0.90 -15.78
CA LEU A 179 25.25 0.37 -15.74
C LEU A 179 25.82 0.69 -14.35
N VAL A 180 25.56 -0.20 -13.38
CA VAL A 180 25.97 -0.03 -11.97
C VAL A 180 26.64 -1.30 -11.44
N ALA A 181 27.37 -1.16 -10.33
CA ALA A 181 28.04 -2.24 -9.65
C ALA A 181 27.59 -2.38 -8.18
N PRO A 182 27.77 -3.56 -7.55
CA PRO A 182 27.47 -3.71 -6.13
C PRO A 182 28.21 -2.69 -5.24
N ASN A 183 27.57 -2.33 -4.14
CA ASN A 183 27.94 -1.27 -3.19
C ASN A 183 27.87 0.18 -3.70
N GLN A 184 27.54 0.41 -4.98
CA GLN A 184 27.33 1.76 -5.50
C GLN A 184 26.08 2.40 -4.87
N MET A 185 26.21 3.65 -4.44
CA MET A 185 25.05 4.48 -4.09
C MET A 185 24.42 5.02 -5.37
N VAL A 186 23.10 4.99 -5.45
CA VAL A 186 22.32 5.54 -6.56
C VAL A 186 21.18 6.38 -6.00
N GLN A 187 20.90 7.49 -6.67
CA GLN A 187 19.74 8.34 -6.39
C GLN A 187 18.53 7.86 -7.18
N ALA A 188 17.33 8.19 -6.69
CA ALA A 188 16.10 7.99 -7.44
C ALA A 188 16.21 8.66 -8.82
N GLY A 189 15.87 7.92 -9.87
CA GLY A 189 15.99 8.38 -11.25
C GLY A 189 17.34 8.13 -11.92
N ASP A 190 18.38 7.72 -11.19
CA ASP A 190 19.67 7.38 -11.81
C ASP A 190 19.53 6.22 -12.80
N PRO A 191 20.17 6.28 -13.99
CA PRO A 191 20.26 5.14 -14.89
C PRO A 191 21.01 3.98 -14.24
N ILE A 192 20.37 2.80 -14.16
CA ILE A 192 20.96 1.61 -13.53
C ILE A 192 21.21 0.46 -14.51
N SER A 193 20.43 0.41 -15.59
CA SER A 193 20.54 -0.63 -16.60
C SER A 193 19.85 -0.19 -17.90
N LEU A 194 20.03 -0.98 -18.95
CA LEU A 194 19.24 -0.89 -20.17
C LEU A 194 18.26 -2.06 -20.23
N GLY A 195 17.01 -1.77 -20.58
CA GLY A 195 15.94 -2.75 -20.75
C GLY A 195 16.29 -3.81 -21.79
N GLY A 196 15.69 -5.00 -21.68
CA GLY A 196 16.04 -6.12 -22.53
C GLY A 196 15.12 -7.32 -22.41
N ASN A 197 15.64 -8.47 -22.81
CA ASN A 197 14.95 -9.76 -22.82
C ASN A 197 15.86 -10.90 -22.33
N THR A 198 16.72 -10.65 -21.35
CA THR A 198 17.65 -11.69 -20.84
C THR A 198 17.00 -12.61 -19.81
N GLY A 199 17.56 -13.80 -19.59
CA GLY A 199 17.01 -14.77 -18.63
C GLY A 199 15.76 -15.48 -19.18
N HIS A 200 14.80 -15.77 -18.30
CA HIS A 200 13.54 -16.43 -18.65
C HIS A 200 12.47 -15.39 -18.95
N SER A 201 12.54 -14.82 -20.16
CA SER A 201 11.62 -13.80 -20.66
C SER A 201 11.19 -14.12 -22.09
N TYR A 202 9.95 -13.77 -22.45
CA TYR A 202 9.36 -14.05 -23.78
C TYR A 202 9.45 -12.86 -24.75
N GLY A 203 9.79 -11.68 -24.24
CA GLY A 203 9.86 -10.44 -25.01
C GLY A 203 10.45 -9.32 -24.18
N SER A 204 10.82 -8.23 -24.84
CA SER A 204 11.40 -7.07 -24.18
C SER A 204 10.45 -6.46 -23.14
N HIS A 205 10.85 -6.43 -21.86
CA HIS A 205 10.10 -5.79 -20.78
C HIS A 205 11.00 -5.59 -19.54
N LEU A 206 10.58 -4.73 -18.61
CA LEU A 206 11.12 -4.70 -17.25
C LEU A 206 10.26 -5.58 -16.36
N HIS A 207 10.87 -6.61 -15.78
CA HIS A 207 10.27 -7.29 -14.63
C HIS A 207 10.73 -6.59 -13.35
N PHE A 208 9.78 -5.91 -12.69
CA PHE A 208 10.02 -5.08 -11.51
C PHE A 208 9.39 -5.72 -10.27
N GLU A 209 10.18 -5.95 -9.22
CA GLU A 209 9.67 -6.41 -7.94
C GLU A 209 9.96 -5.40 -6.83
N VAL A 210 9.06 -5.32 -5.85
CA VAL A 210 9.32 -4.70 -4.55
C VAL A 210 9.27 -5.80 -3.51
N ARG A 211 10.28 -5.86 -2.65
CA ARG A 211 10.42 -6.91 -1.63
C ARG A 211 10.69 -6.31 -0.26
N PHE A 212 10.16 -6.94 0.76
CA PHE A 212 10.48 -6.67 2.16
C PHE A 212 11.05 -7.96 2.75
N TYR A 213 12.27 -7.91 3.29
CA TYR A 213 12.96 -9.08 3.84
C TYR A 213 12.98 -10.32 2.92
N ASP A 214 13.32 -10.13 1.63
CA ASP A 214 13.24 -11.12 0.55
C ASP A 214 11.82 -11.64 0.21
N ALA A 215 10.75 -11.21 0.87
CA ALA A 215 9.40 -11.60 0.44
C ALA A 215 8.85 -10.59 -0.58
N PRO A 216 8.38 -11.04 -1.75
CA PRO A 216 7.83 -10.14 -2.74
C PRO A 216 6.43 -9.67 -2.33
N MET A 217 6.12 -8.42 -2.66
CA MET A 217 4.78 -7.86 -2.55
C MET A 217 4.36 -7.28 -3.89
N ASP A 218 3.04 -7.13 -4.09
CA ASP A 218 2.52 -6.46 -5.29
C ASP A 218 2.99 -5.00 -5.32
N PRO A 219 3.82 -4.58 -6.29
CA PRO A 219 4.24 -3.18 -6.43
C PRO A 219 3.06 -2.22 -6.57
N ALA A 220 1.90 -2.70 -7.06
CA ALA A 220 0.69 -1.91 -7.16
C ALA A 220 0.05 -1.58 -5.80
N HIS A 221 0.54 -2.12 -4.68
CA HIS A 221 0.17 -1.58 -3.35
C HIS A 221 0.80 -0.21 -3.08
N ILE A 222 1.93 0.10 -3.71
CA ILE A 222 2.73 1.29 -3.48
C ILE A 222 2.58 2.27 -4.64
N ILE A 223 2.56 1.77 -5.88
CA ILE A 223 2.64 2.58 -7.11
C ILE A 223 1.30 2.57 -7.84
N ASP A 224 0.81 3.76 -8.22
CA ASP A 224 -0.20 3.92 -9.27
C ASP A 224 0.50 3.97 -10.62
N PHE A 225 0.67 2.80 -11.25
CA PHE A 225 1.34 2.66 -12.54
C PHE A 225 0.72 3.47 -13.68
N LYS A 226 -0.59 3.80 -13.59
CA LYS A 226 -1.24 4.62 -14.62
C LYS A 226 -0.88 6.08 -14.46
N LYS A 227 -0.82 6.55 -13.22
CA LYS A 227 -0.43 7.94 -12.90
C LYS A 227 1.09 8.13 -12.79
N LYS A 228 1.86 7.04 -12.76
CA LYS A 228 3.32 7.02 -12.55
C LYS A 228 3.72 7.75 -11.27
N LYS A 229 2.97 7.53 -10.19
CA LYS A 229 3.18 8.16 -8.88
C LYS A 229 2.96 7.14 -7.76
N LEU A 230 3.44 7.45 -6.56
CA LEU A 230 3.04 6.72 -5.36
C LEU A 230 1.54 6.90 -5.10
N LYS A 231 0.93 5.89 -4.49
CA LYS A 231 -0.48 5.94 -4.04
C LYS A 231 -0.62 6.68 -2.73
N ASP A 232 0.37 6.53 -1.86
CA ASP A 232 0.47 7.11 -0.53
C ASP A 232 1.97 7.17 -0.18
N GLU A 233 2.35 8.14 0.64
CA GLU A 233 3.71 8.28 1.19
C GLU A 233 4.00 7.20 2.23
N ASN A 234 2.94 6.56 2.75
CA ASN A 234 3.00 5.59 3.84
C ASN A 234 2.60 4.19 3.36
N LEU A 235 3.44 3.20 3.68
CA LEU A 235 3.16 1.79 3.47
C LEU A 235 2.96 1.07 4.81
N MET A 236 1.78 0.50 5.01
CA MET A 236 1.47 -0.36 6.15
C MET A 236 1.75 -1.83 5.80
N VAL A 237 2.94 -2.31 6.16
CA VAL A 237 3.39 -3.68 5.91
C VAL A 237 2.77 -4.63 6.94
N HIS A 238 1.93 -5.55 6.48
CA HIS A 238 1.31 -6.57 7.32
C HIS A 238 1.27 -7.92 6.59
N ALA A 239 1.04 -9.03 7.32
CA ALA A 239 1.00 -10.39 6.75
C ALA A 239 0.14 -10.53 5.49
N GLY A 240 -0.96 -9.78 5.39
CA GLY A 240 -1.86 -9.78 4.23
C GLY A 240 -1.21 -9.41 2.89
N LEU A 241 -0.11 -8.66 2.86
CA LEU A 241 0.58 -8.28 1.62
C LEU A 241 1.32 -9.45 0.97
N PHE A 242 1.65 -10.49 1.75
CA PHE A 242 2.49 -11.62 1.33
C PHE A 242 1.68 -12.90 1.07
N ARG A 243 0.35 -12.81 1.12
CA ARG A 243 -0.54 -13.94 0.83
C ARG A 243 -0.68 -14.17 -0.68
N PRO A 244 -0.61 -15.43 -1.16
CA PRO A 244 -0.98 -15.79 -2.53
C PRO A 244 -2.34 -15.20 -2.92
N GLY A 245 -2.38 -14.35 -3.94
CA GLY A 245 -3.62 -13.72 -4.43
C GLY A 245 -4.13 -12.53 -3.61
N ALA A 246 -3.31 -11.95 -2.73
CA ALA A 246 -3.60 -10.65 -2.11
C ALA A 246 -3.82 -9.60 -3.21
N LYS A 247 -5.01 -8.99 -3.23
CA LYS A 247 -5.31 -7.87 -4.14
C LYS A 247 -4.99 -6.55 -3.46
N ALA A 248 -4.57 -5.54 -4.22
CA ALA A 248 -4.58 -4.13 -3.82
C ALA A 248 -5.91 -3.80 -3.10
N GLY A 249 -5.84 -3.51 -1.80
CA GLY A 249 -7.01 -3.27 -0.94
C GLY A 249 -7.42 -4.40 0.01
N THR A 250 -6.74 -5.56 0.00
CA THR A 250 -6.94 -6.64 0.99
C THR A 250 -6.09 -6.36 2.24
N THR A 251 -6.25 -5.18 2.84
CA THR A 251 -5.69 -4.90 4.16
C THR A 251 -6.41 -5.78 5.17
N THR A 252 -5.73 -6.81 5.67
CA THR A 252 -6.26 -7.60 6.79
C THR A 252 -6.29 -6.73 8.06
N ALA A 253 -5.49 -5.65 8.11
CA ALA A 253 -5.55 -4.61 9.14
C ALA A 253 -6.88 -3.82 9.13
N ALA A 254 -7.48 -3.56 7.96
CA ALA A 254 -8.81 -2.92 7.89
C ALA A 254 -9.96 -3.85 8.32
N ARG A 255 -9.73 -5.17 8.36
CA ARG A 255 -10.68 -6.13 8.94
C ARG A 255 -10.59 -6.21 10.46
N THR A 256 -9.44 -5.89 11.06
CA THR A 256 -9.27 -5.92 12.52
C THR A 256 -9.70 -4.61 13.18
N ALA A 257 -9.54 -3.45 12.52
CA ALA A 257 -10.09 -2.19 13.03
C ALA A 257 -11.63 -2.08 12.90
N SER A 258 -12.27 -2.98 12.14
CA SER A 258 -13.73 -3.03 11.98
C SER A 258 -14.42 -4.16 12.78
N SER A 259 -13.71 -4.88 13.66
CA SER A 259 -14.29 -5.98 14.45
C SER A 259 -14.32 -5.76 15.96
N THR A 260 -14.11 -4.54 16.45
CA THR A 260 -14.34 -4.18 17.86
C THR A 260 -15.34 -3.03 18.00
N ALA A 261 -16.49 -3.23 17.36
CA ALA A 261 -17.76 -2.81 17.95
C ALA A 261 -18.73 -3.97 17.78
N THR A 262 -18.57 -5.03 18.58
CA THR A 262 -19.69 -5.92 18.89
C THR A 262 -20.68 -5.12 19.72
N GLY A 263 -21.37 -4.18 19.08
CA GLY A 263 -22.63 -3.69 19.60
C GLY A 263 -23.54 -4.91 19.75
N ALA A 264 -24.09 -5.09 20.95
CA ALA A 264 -25.00 -6.19 21.25
C ALA A 264 -26.01 -6.37 20.11
N ARG A 265 -26.15 -7.61 19.61
CA ARG A 265 -27.07 -7.94 18.53
C ARG A 265 -28.47 -7.51 18.94
N LYS A 266 -29.03 -6.52 18.25
CA LYS A 266 -30.37 -6.01 18.58
C LYS A 266 -31.38 -6.61 17.60
N TYR A 267 -32.46 -7.15 18.15
CA TYR A 267 -33.56 -7.71 17.39
C TYR A 267 -34.82 -6.85 17.54
N TYR A 268 -35.63 -6.80 16.50
CA TYR A 268 -36.92 -6.12 16.46
C TYR A 268 -38.00 -7.13 16.07
N LYS A 269 -39.03 -7.26 16.90
CA LYS A 269 -40.17 -8.13 16.62
C LYS A 269 -41.15 -7.43 15.68
N ILE A 270 -41.37 -8.00 14.50
CA ILE A 270 -42.28 -7.44 13.48
C ILE A 270 -43.71 -7.38 14.03
N ARG A 271 -44.35 -6.22 13.89
CA ARG A 271 -45.74 -5.94 14.27
C ARG A 271 -46.61 -5.73 13.03
N SER A 272 -47.93 -5.79 13.22
CA SER A 272 -48.87 -5.46 12.14
C SER A 272 -48.64 -4.02 11.66
N GLY A 273 -48.57 -3.81 10.35
CA GLY A 273 -48.32 -2.51 9.72
C GLY A 273 -46.85 -2.12 9.55
N ASP A 274 -45.89 -2.94 10.00
CA ASP A 274 -44.47 -2.64 9.81
C ASP A 274 -44.02 -2.83 8.34
N THR A 275 -43.19 -1.91 7.86
CA THR A 275 -42.49 -2.02 6.57
C THR A 275 -40.97 -2.15 6.81
N LEU A 276 -40.25 -2.74 5.86
CA LEU A 276 -38.78 -2.81 5.92
C LEU A 276 -38.15 -1.41 6.04
N GLY A 277 -38.70 -0.42 5.33
CA GLY A 277 -38.28 0.99 5.41
C GLY A 277 -38.51 1.58 6.81
N GLY A 278 -39.70 1.40 7.37
CA GLY A 278 -40.04 1.91 8.71
C GLY A 278 -39.17 1.28 9.81
N ILE A 279 -38.96 -0.05 9.75
CA ILE A 279 -38.09 -0.76 10.70
C ILE A 279 -36.64 -0.28 10.59
N ALA A 280 -36.15 -0.07 9.36
CA ALA A 280 -34.79 0.39 9.13
C ALA A 280 -34.55 1.79 9.71
N GLN A 281 -35.45 2.73 9.41
CA GLN A 281 -35.39 4.11 9.93
C GLN A 281 -35.44 4.15 11.46
N LYS A 282 -36.40 3.44 12.06
CA LYS A 282 -36.59 3.37 13.52
C LYS A 282 -35.36 2.83 14.26
N ASN A 283 -34.60 1.94 13.63
CA ASN A 283 -33.39 1.34 14.21
C ASN A 283 -32.08 1.97 13.71
N ARG A 284 -32.18 3.12 13.02
CA ARG A 284 -31.04 3.86 12.46
C ARG A 284 -30.13 2.95 11.62
N THR A 285 -30.73 2.19 10.71
CA THR A 285 -30.08 1.30 9.74
C THR A 285 -30.70 1.49 8.35
N SER A 286 -30.20 0.83 7.31
CA SER A 286 -30.75 0.87 5.95
C SER A 286 -31.51 -0.40 5.60
N VAL A 287 -32.46 -0.32 4.66
CA VAL A 287 -33.19 -1.50 4.16
C VAL A 287 -32.23 -2.54 3.60
N SER A 288 -31.20 -2.10 2.85
CA SER A 288 -30.15 -2.96 2.31
C SER A 288 -29.38 -3.70 3.42
N ARG A 289 -28.99 -2.98 4.49
CA ARG A 289 -28.30 -3.57 5.64
C ARG A 289 -29.21 -4.52 6.42
N LEU A 290 -30.47 -4.15 6.64
CA LEU A 290 -31.48 -4.98 7.30
C LEU A 290 -31.73 -6.29 6.53
N CYS A 291 -31.81 -6.20 5.20
CA CYS A 291 -31.93 -7.34 4.29
C CYS A 291 -30.72 -8.27 4.39
N LYS A 292 -29.50 -7.70 4.34
CA LYS A 292 -28.23 -8.44 4.47
C LYS A 292 -28.10 -9.13 5.82
N LEU A 293 -28.51 -8.49 6.92
CA LEU A 293 -28.44 -9.05 8.28
C LEU A 293 -29.38 -10.25 8.49
N ASN A 294 -30.46 -10.34 7.72
CA ASN A 294 -31.51 -11.34 7.91
C ASN A 294 -31.64 -12.32 6.72
N GLY A 295 -30.79 -12.19 5.70
CA GLY A 295 -30.85 -13.03 4.50
C GLY A 295 -32.17 -12.90 3.73
N ILE A 296 -32.78 -11.72 3.72
CA ILE A 296 -34.06 -11.45 3.04
C ILE A 296 -33.88 -10.45 1.91
N ARG A 297 -34.81 -10.41 0.96
CA ARG A 297 -34.81 -9.45 -0.15
C ARG A 297 -35.68 -8.23 0.22
N PRO A 298 -35.47 -7.06 -0.41
CA PRO A 298 -36.33 -5.88 -0.18
C PRO A 298 -37.82 -6.11 -0.49
N THR A 299 -38.11 -7.13 -1.29
CA THR A 299 -39.47 -7.57 -1.67
C THR A 299 -40.01 -8.69 -0.79
N THR A 300 -39.27 -9.14 0.22
CA THR A 300 -39.71 -10.23 1.10
C THR A 300 -40.85 -9.75 2.00
N VAL A 301 -41.97 -10.49 1.99
CA VAL A 301 -43.12 -10.25 2.87
C VAL A 301 -42.71 -10.48 4.33
N LEU A 302 -42.96 -9.47 5.18
CA LEU A 302 -42.66 -9.55 6.60
C LEU A 302 -43.73 -10.36 7.33
N ARG A 303 -43.31 -11.42 8.03
CA ARG A 303 -44.22 -12.23 8.85
C ARG A 303 -44.33 -11.64 10.26
N ILE A 304 -45.54 -11.29 10.66
CA ILE A 304 -45.85 -10.74 11.98
C ILE A 304 -45.34 -11.70 13.06
N GLY A 305 -44.71 -11.15 14.11
CA GLY A 305 -44.16 -11.92 15.23
C GLY A 305 -42.73 -12.45 15.04
N ARG A 306 -42.19 -12.42 13.81
CA ARG A 306 -40.80 -12.80 13.53
C ARG A 306 -39.82 -11.73 14.04
N ASN A 307 -38.70 -12.16 14.62
CA ASN A 307 -37.62 -11.26 15.00
C ASN A 307 -36.71 -10.97 13.80
N LEU A 308 -36.47 -9.69 13.52
CA LEU A 308 -35.48 -9.20 12.57
C LEU A 308 -34.29 -8.62 13.31
N ARG A 309 -33.08 -9.04 12.92
CA ARG A 309 -31.84 -8.45 13.39
C ARG A 309 -31.66 -7.06 12.78
N VAL A 310 -31.56 -6.04 13.63
CA VAL A 310 -31.47 -4.63 13.20
C VAL A 310 -30.09 -4.01 13.44
N ARG A 311 -29.24 -4.61 14.29
CA ARG A 311 -27.83 -4.26 14.50
C ARG A 311 -26.96 -5.51 14.68
#